data_AF-A0A931KMX2-F1
#
_entry.id   AF-A0A931KMX2-F1
#
_cell.length_a   1.000
_cell.length_b   1.000
_cell.length_c   1.000
_cell.angle_alpha   90.00
_cell.angle_beta   90.00
_cell.angle_gamma   90.00
#
_symmetry.space_group_name_H-M   'P 1'
#
loop_
_entity.id
_entity.type
_entity.pdbx_description
1 polymer ?
#
loop_
_entity_poly.entity_id
_entity_poly.type
_entity_poly.pdbx_seq_one_letter_code
_entity_poly.pdbx_strand_id
1 'polypeptide(L)'
;MNRTTRTSFACLAILVLVAGGCDEPRTQTAAEKATAAKAKADAAGKTKPREILGKTTTDIRDASAELGKGGVVANNQEVAAKSVFAPSKQYISAIDRVAAMNIQHAVELYRAETGEYPKDYDEFMKNVIKKGQPDEIRLPQLPFYQEYGYDAPAHQLIVIEYPDRKAGKQ
;
A
#
# COMPACT_ATOMS: atom_id res chain seq x y z
N MET A 1 5.83 -25.20 68.03
CA MET A 1 4.60 -24.91 68.82
C MET A 1 3.56 -24.32 67.87
N ASN A 2 2.63 -25.11 67.35
CA ASN A 2 1.37 -25.57 67.99
C ASN A 2 0.37 -24.42 68.21
N ARG A 3 -0.70 -24.34 67.41
CA ARG A 3 -2.06 -24.80 67.79
C ARG A 3 -3.14 -24.45 66.75
N THR A 4 -3.66 -25.53 66.19
CA THR A 4 -5.04 -25.85 65.74
C THR A 4 -6.18 -25.23 66.58
N THR A 5 -7.30 -24.81 65.94
CA THR A 5 -8.75 -25.09 66.24
C THR A 5 -9.66 -24.04 65.56
N ARG A 6 -10.54 -24.37 64.59
CA ARG A 6 -11.90 -25.00 64.62
C ARG A 6 -13.08 -24.02 64.87
N THR A 7 -14.08 -24.12 63.98
CA THR A 7 -15.55 -23.95 64.17
C THR A 7 -16.07 -22.56 64.52
N SER A 8 -17.29 -22.11 64.22
CA SER A 8 -18.42 -22.45 63.34
C SER A 8 -19.50 -21.38 63.64
N PHE A 9 -20.48 -21.21 62.75
CA PHE A 9 -21.79 -20.55 62.94
C PHE A 9 -21.97 -19.02 62.79
N ALA A 10 -22.85 -18.74 61.81
CA ALA A 10 -24.07 -17.93 61.90
C ALA A 10 -24.05 -16.49 61.37
N CYS A 11 -24.80 -16.34 60.26
CA CYS A 11 -25.68 -15.23 59.91
C CYS A 11 -25.17 -13.80 60.11
N LEU A 12 -24.86 -13.12 59.01
CA LEU A 12 -25.69 -11.99 58.59
C LEU A 12 -25.48 -11.67 57.11
N ALA A 13 -26.59 -11.50 56.40
CA ALA A 13 -26.66 -11.17 55.00
C ALA A 13 -25.94 -9.84 54.68
N ILE A 14 -25.08 -9.86 53.67
CA ILE A 14 -24.74 -8.65 52.89
C ILE A 14 -24.87 -9.01 51.41
N LEU A 15 -25.83 -8.34 50.80
CA LEU A 15 -26.26 -8.40 49.42
C LEU A 15 -25.25 -7.60 48.58
N VAL A 16 -24.38 -8.27 47.83
CA VAL A 16 -23.48 -7.63 46.84
C VAL A 16 -23.93 -8.04 45.46
N LEU A 17 -24.43 -7.06 44.70
CA LEU A 17 -24.69 -7.15 43.27
C LEU A 17 -23.42 -7.58 42.53
N VAL A 18 -23.45 -8.75 41.89
CA VAL A 18 -22.52 -9.11 40.81
C VAL A 18 -23.24 -8.87 39.49
N ALA A 19 -22.91 -7.73 38.87
CA ALA A 19 -23.21 -7.49 37.47
C ALA A 19 -22.31 -8.39 36.62
N GLY A 20 -22.79 -9.58 36.30
CA GLY A 20 -22.19 -10.46 35.29
C GLY A 20 -23.01 -10.39 34.02
N GLY A 21 -22.40 -9.90 32.93
CA GLY A 21 -22.92 -10.10 31.58
C GLY A 21 -22.91 -8.85 30.70
N CYS A 22 -21.74 -8.49 30.17
CA CYS A 22 -21.63 -7.89 28.85
C CYS A 22 -20.40 -8.50 28.15
N ASP A 23 -20.71 -9.43 27.26
CA ASP A 23 -19.88 -9.84 26.15
C ASP A 23 -19.60 -8.60 25.28
N GLU A 24 -18.35 -8.16 25.23
CA GLU A 24 -17.98 -6.93 24.53
C GLU A 24 -17.12 -7.28 23.31
N PRO A 25 -17.67 -7.23 22.09
CA PRO A 25 -16.90 -7.39 20.87
C PRO A 25 -15.97 -6.17 20.76
N ARG A 26 -14.67 -6.43 20.64
CA ARG A 26 -13.65 -5.42 20.36
C ARG A 26 -14.06 -4.64 19.11
N THR A 27 -14.70 -3.50 19.34
CA THR A 27 -15.05 -2.54 18.32
C THR A 27 -13.77 -1.81 17.98
N GLN A 28 -13.30 -2.05 16.76
CA GLN A 28 -12.21 -1.31 16.13
C GLN A 28 -12.46 0.19 16.33
N THR A 29 -11.51 0.87 16.97
CA THR A 29 -11.59 2.28 17.29
C THR A 29 -11.73 3.10 16.01
N ALA A 30 -12.50 4.19 16.09
CA ALA A 30 -12.77 5.09 14.97
C ALA A 30 -11.50 5.64 14.27
N ALA A 31 -10.34 5.56 14.93
CA ALA A 31 -9.04 5.90 14.36
C ALA A 31 -8.60 4.93 13.24
N GLU A 32 -8.87 3.63 13.38
CA GLU A 32 -8.53 2.60 12.38
C GLU A 32 -9.49 2.64 11.18
N LYS A 33 -10.76 2.97 11.45
CA LYS A 33 -11.76 3.22 10.40
C LYS A 33 -11.48 4.52 9.62
N ALA A 34 -10.89 5.52 10.27
CA ALA A 34 -10.50 6.78 9.63
C ALA A 34 -9.23 6.64 8.77
N THR A 35 -8.25 5.82 9.16
CA THR A 35 -7.09 5.51 8.31
C THR A 35 -7.46 4.60 7.14
N ALA A 36 -8.35 3.62 7.33
CA ALA A 36 -8.90 2.81 6.24
C ALA A 36 -9.80 3.62 5.29
N ALA A 37 -10.56 4.60 5.82
CA ALA A 37 -11.36 5.51 5.00
C ALA A 37 -10.50 6.52 4.23
N LYS A 38 -9.35 6.95 4.78
CA LYS A 38 -8.38 7.80 4.07
C LYS A 38 -7.66 7.00 2.97
N ALA A 39 -7.27 5.76 3.24
CA ALA A 39 -6.73 4.85 2.22
C ALA A 39 -7.73 4.50 1.11
N LYS A 40 -9.04 4.39 1.42
CA LYS A 40 -10.11 4.26 0.42
C LYS A 40 -10.41 5.56 -0.33
N ALA A 41 -10.28 6.72 0.32
CA ALA A 41 -10.47 8.02 -0.33
C ALA A 41 -9.32 8.35 -1.30
N ASP A 42 -8.09 7.95 -0.99
CA ASP A 42 -6.93 8.05 -1.89
C ASP A 42 -6.93 6.98 -3.01
N ALA A 43 -7.75 5.93 -2.90
CA ALA A 43 -8.03 4.98 -3.98
C ALA A 43 -9.27 5.37 -4.82
N ALA A 44 -10.15 6.22 -4.28
CA ALA A 44 -11.36 6.74 -4.94
C ALA A 44 -11.19 8.18 -5.46
N GLY A 45 -9.94 8.66 -5.55
CA GLY A 45 -9.59 9.99 -6.04
C GLY A 45 -9.73 10.13 -7.56
N LYS A 46 -10.99 10.26 -8.02
CA LYS A 46 -11.44 10.96 -9.24
C LYS A 46 -10.66 10.64 -10.53
N THR A 47 -11.36 9.95 -11.44
CA THR A 47 -11.09 9.66 -12.87
C THR A 47 -10.86 10.88 -13.77
N LYS A 48 -10.28 11.97 -13.26
CA LYS A 48 -9.97 13.16 -14.03
C LYS A 48 -8.63 12.99 -14.74
N PRO A 49 -8.49 13.47 -15.99
CA PRO A 49 -7.19 13.58 -16.64
C PRO A 49 -6.20 14.32 -15.73
N ARG A 50 -5.01 13.76 -15.59
CA ARG A 50 -3.92 14.28 -14.76
C ARG A 50 -2.85 14.86 -15.67
N GLU A 51 -2.28 15.99 -15.28
CA GLU A 51 -1.12 16.57 -15.96
C GLU A 51 0.12 15.71 -15.66
N ILE A 52 0.77 15.18 -16.70
CA ILE A 52 1.90 14.23 -16.56
C ILE A 52 3.26 14.83 -16.93
N LEU A 53 3.28 15.94 -17.67
CA LEU A 53 4.51 16.50 -18.22
C LEU A 53 5.33 17.20 -17.14
N GLY A 54 6.55 16.69 -16.89
CA GLY A 54 7.46 17.25 -15.88
C GLY A 54 6.98 17.07 -14.43
N LYS A 55 5.94 16.26 -14.21
CA LYS A 55 5.44 15.95 -12.87
C LYS A 55 6.00 14.62 -12.39
N THR A 56 6.20 14.54 -11.08
CA THR A 56 6.67 13.34 -10.41
C THR A 56 5.75 12.96 -9.26
N THR A 57 5.76 11.68 -8.90
CA THR A 57 4.98 11.06 -7.84
C THR A 57 5.85 10.14 -6.99
N THR A 58 5.48 9.97 -5.72
CA THR A 58 5.96 8.91 -4.82
C THR A 58 4.81 8.05 -4.32
N ASP A 59 3.72 8.05 -5.09
CA ASP A 59 2.63 7.12 -4.94
C ASP A 59 2.97 5.84 -5.70
N ILE A 60 3.30 4.81 -4.92
CA ILE A 60 3.52 3.45 -5.38
C ILE A 60 2.52 2.63 -4.57
N ARG A 61 1.92 1.63 -5.19
CA ARG A 61 0.92 0.77 -4.55
C ARG A 61 1.50 -0.62 -4.35
N ASP A 62 0.91 -1.39 -3.45
CA ASP A 62 1.19 -2.82 -3.36
C ASP A 62 0.56 -3.52 -4.58
N ALA A 63 1.41 -4.15 -5.41
CA ALA A 63 0.94 -4.83 -6.62
C ALA A 63 -0.06 -5.95 -6.33
N SER A 64 0.20 -6.77 -5.31
CA SER A 64 -0.66 -7.91 -4.98
C SER A 64 -2.04 -7.45 -4.55
N ALA A 65 -2.10 -6.37 -3.76
CA ALA A 65 -3.36 -5.80 -3.31
C ALA A 65 -4.17 -5.16 -4.44
N GLU A 66 -3.53 -4.48 -5.39
CA GLU A 66 -4.22 -3.78 -6.48
C GLU A 66 -4.65 -4.73 -7.62
N LEU A 67 -3.87 -5.78 -7.91
CA LEU A 67 -4.28 -6.82 -8.85
C LEU A 67 -5.54 -7.56 -8.37
N GLY A 68 -5.68 -7.79 -7.05
CA GLY A 68 -6.90 -8.35 -6.46
C GLY A 68 -8.14 -7.43 -6.55
N LYS A 69 -7.95 -6.13 -6.82
CA LYS A 69 -9.04 -5.13 -6.97
C LYS A 69 -9.44 -4.91 -8.42
N GLY A 70 -8.91 -5.69 -9.37
CA GLY A 70 -9.18 -5.54 -10.80
C GLY A 70 -8.15 -4.72 -11.57
N GLY A 71 -7.01 -4.38 -10.95
CA GLY A 71 -5.84 -3.92 -11.68
C GLY A 71 -5.27 -5.04 -12.55
N VAL A 72 -4.68 -4.69 -13.69
CA VAL A 72 -3.96 -5.62 -14.56
C VAL A 72 -2.54 -5.12 -14.77
N VAL A 73 -1.57 -6.03 -14.84
CA VAL A 73 -0.19 -5.64 -15.17
C VAL A 73 -0.18 -5.05 -16.59
N ALA A 74 0.27 -3.82 -16.72
CA ALA A 74 0.31 -3.13 -18.00
C ALA A 74 1.34 -3.80 -18.92
N ASN A 75 0.89 -4.39 -20.04
CA ASN A 75 1.80 -4.87 -21.07
C ASN A 75 2.27 -3.69 -21.93
N ASN A 76 3.31 -2.98 -21.45
CA ASN A 76 3.85 -1.81 -22.14
C ASN A 76 4.38 -2.12 -23.57
N GLN A 77 4.70 -3.38 -23.89
CA GLN A 77 5.10 -3.78 -25.25
C GLN A 77 3.92 -3.82 -26.23
N GLU A 78 2.75 -4.26 -25.79
CA GLU A 78 1.59 -4.43 -26.66
C GLU A 78 0.90 -3.10 -26.97
N VAL A 79 0.92 -2.16 -26.02
CA VAL A 79 0.40 -0.80 -26.19
C VAL A 79 1.27 0.03 -27.14
N ALA A 80 2.56 -0.30 -27.26
CA ALA A 80 3.48 0.34 -28.20
C ALA A 80 3.24 -0.10 -29.65
N ALA A 81 2.82 -1.35 -29.88
CA ALA A 81 2.63 -1.90 -31.23
C ALA A 81 1.29 -1.53 -31.88
N LYS A 82 0.22 -1.35 -31.09
CA LYS A 82 -1.16 -1.19 -31.60
C LYS A 82 -1.64 0.27 -31.74
N SER A 83 -0.80 1.27 -31.46
CA SER A 83 -1.24 2.68 -31.40
C SER A 83 -0.56 3.57 -32.44
N VAL A 84 -1.34 3.99 -33.44
CA VAL A 84 -0.98 4.91 -34.53
C VAL A 84 -0.72 6.36 -34.04
N PHE A 85 -0.97 6.66 -32.76
CA PHE A 85 -0.79 7.99 -32.18
C PHE A 85 0.59 8.19 -31.56
N ALA A 86 1.43 8.91 -32.31
CA ALA A 86 2.19 10.09 -31.89
C ALA A 86 3.37 9.93 -30.89
N PRO A 87 4.47 10.70 -31.05
CA PRO A 87 5.74 10.63 -30.30
C PRO A 87 5.68 10.65 -28.76
N SER A 88 4.53 10.93 -28.16
CA SER A 88 4.33 10.97 -26.70
C SER A 88 4.35 9.59 -26.02
N LYS A 89 3.93 8.51 -26.69
CA LYS A 89 3.96 7.16 -26.08
C LYS A 89 5.37 6.58 -25.95
N GLN A 90 6.25 6.85 -26.91
CA GLN A 90 7.65 6.45 -26.83
C GLN A 90 8.36 7.14 -25.66
N TYR A 91 8.08 8.43 -25.46
CA TYR A 91 8.58 9.21 -24.32
C TYR A 91 8.14 8.61 -22.98
N ILE A 92 6.85 8.29 -22.81
CA ILE A 92 6.34 7.64 -21.58
C ILE A 92 7.02 6.28 -21.38
N SER A 93 7.14 5.45 -22.42
CA SER A 93 7.80 4.14 -22.30
C SER A 93 9.28 4.22 -21.94
N ALA A 94 9.98 5.25 -22.42
CA ALA A 94 11.40 5.45 -22.12
C ALA A 94 11.57 5.89 -20.66
N ILE A 95 10.71 6.80 -20.21
CA ILE A 95 10.67 7.30 -18.84
C ILE A 95 10.31 6.19 -17.85
N ASP A 96 9.35 5.33 -18.18
CA ASP A 96 9.00 4.16 -17.39
C ASP A 96 10.20 3.21 -17.22
N ARG A 97 10.96 2.97 -18.29
CA ARG A 97 12.18 2.15 -18.22
C ARG A 97 13.25 2.78 -17.34
N VAL A 98 13.51 4.08 -17.50
CA VAL A 98 14.49 4.80 -16.66
C VAL A 98 14.07 4.77 -15.19
N ALA A 99 12.79 4.96 -14.92
CA ALA A 99 12.23 4.86 -13.58
C ALA A 99 12.42 3.46 -12.97
N ALA A 100 12.08 2.41 -13.74
CA ALA A 100 12.29 1.03 -13.32
C ALA A 100 13.78 0.72 -13.05
N MET A 101 14.68 1.17 -13.92
CA MET A 101 16.13 1.00 -13.74
C MET A 101 16.64 1.72 -12.48
N ASN A 102 16.17 2.93 -12.21
CA ASN A 102 16.56 3.68 -11.03
C ASN A 102 16.12 2.97 -9.73
N ILE A 103 14.90 2.42 -9.73
CA ILE A 103 14.41 1.60 -8.61
C ILE A 103 15.22 0.32 -8.46
N GLN A 104 15.47 -0.41 -9.56
CA GLN A 104 16.31 -1.61 -9.52
C GLN A 104 17.71 -1.31 -8.95
N HIS A 105 18.30 -0.19 -9.36
CA HIS A 105 19.58 0.25 -8.81
C HIS A 105 19.50 0.53 -7.31
N ALA A 106 18.46 1.23 -6.84
CA ALA A 106 18.26 1.51 -5.41
C ALA A 106 18.01 0.24 -4.59
N VAL A 107 17.26 -0.73 -5.11
CA VAL A 107 17.07 -2.05 -4.48
C VAL A 107 18.40 -2.80 -4.41
N GLU A 108 19.21 -2.75 -5.47
CA GLU A 108 20.52 -3.38 -5.50
C GLU A 108 21.49 -2.75 -4.49
N LEU A 109 21.48 -1.43 -4.35
CA LEU A 109 22.24 -0.73 -3.30
C LEU A 109 21.78 -1.17 -1.91
N TYR A 110 20.47 -1.25 -1.67
CA TYR A 110 19.92 -1.73 -0.40
C TYR A 110 20.39 -3.16 -0.08
N ARG A 111 20.37 -4.04 -1.09
CA ARG A 111 20.88 -5.41 -0.97
C ARG A 111 22.38 -5.45 -0.69
N ALA A 112 23.16 -4.59 -1.34
CA ALA A 112 24.60 -4.51 -1.11
C ALA A 112 24.93 -4.02 0.31
N GLU A 113 24.11 -3.14 0.88
CA GLU A 113 24.29 -2.59 2.24
C GLU A 113 23.82 -3.56 3.33
N THR A 114 22.67 -4.21 3.14
CA THR A 114 22.03 -5.04 4.18
C THR A 114 22.24 -6.54 4.01
N GLY A 115 22.63 -6.99 2.81
CA GLY A 115 22.74 -8.39 2.43
C GLY A 115 21.42 -9.06 2.02
N GLU A 116 20.28 -8.37 2.13
CA GLU A 116 18.95 -8.90 1.83
C GLU A 116 18.17 -7.95 0.90
N TYR A 117 17.19 -8.50 0.17
CA TYR A 117 16.20 -7.68 -0.53
C TYR A 117 15.14 -7.16 0.46
N PRO A 118 14.43 -6.07 0.14
CA PRO A 118 13.30 -5.62 0.95
C PRO A 118 12.25 -6.74 1.06
N LYS A 119 11.86 -7.08 2.29
CA LYS A 119 10.99 -8.22 2.62
C LYS A 119 9.55 -7.96 2.21
N ASP A 120 9.13 -6.71 2.36
CA ASP A 120 7.77 -6.27 2.10
C ASP A 120 7.72 -4.87 1.48
N TYR A 121 6.50 -4.45 1.17
CA TYR A 121 6.21 -3.16 0.57
C TYR A 121 6.58 -1.98 1.50
N ASP A 122 6.39 -2.11 2.81
CA ASP A 122 6.68 -1.03 3.76
C ASP A 122 8.18 -0.79 3.87
N GLU A 123 8.97 -1.86 3.91
CA GLU A 123 10.42 -1.80 3.90
C GLU A 123 10.95 -1.19 2.60
N PHE A 124 10.38 -1.58 1.46
CA PHE A 124 10.69 -0.98 0.16
C PHE A 124 10.41 0.53 0.16
N MET A 125 9.22 0.95 0.61
CA MET A 125 8.84 2.35 0.62
C MET A 125 9.72 3.19 1.56
N LYS A 126 10.12 2.61 2.69
CA LYS A 126 10.93 3.29 3.71
C LYS A 126 12.40 3.37 3.31
N ASN A 127 12.99 2.27 2.86
CA ASN A 127 14.44 2.16 2.70
C ASN A 127 14.90 2.37 1.25
N VAL A 128 14.09 1.99 0.26
CA VAL A 128 14.43 2.14 -1.16
C VAL A 128 13.89 3.45 -1.71
N ILE A 129 12.58 3.68 -1.59
CA ILE A 129 11.94 4.91 -2.08
C ILE A 129 12.24 6.09 -1.16
N LYS A 130 12.47 5.82 0.13
CA LYS A 130 12.77 6.82 1.16
C LYS A 130 11.73 7.94 1.18
N LYS A 131 10.45 7.57 1.11
CA LYS A 131 9.33 8.53 1.05
C LYS A 131 9.40 9.52 2.23
N GLY A 132 9.41 10.82 1.92
CA GLY A 132 9.51 11.88 2.93
C GLY A 132 10.93 12.18 3.43
N GLN A 133 11.96 11.57 2.86
CA GLN A 133 13.38 11.87 3.14
C GLN A 133 13.95 12.84 2.09
N PRO A 134 15.10 13.51 2.37
CA PRO A 134 15.77 14.36 1.38
C PRO A 134 16.18 13.59 0.12
N ASP A 135 16.53 12.32 0.27
CA ASP A 135 16.95 11.43 -0.84
C ASP A 135 15.78 10.61 -1.41
N GLU A 136 14.54 11.12 -1.30
CA GLU A 136 13.34 10.45 -1.81
C GLU A 136 13.42 10.23 -3.33
N ILE A 137 13.18 8.99 -3.76
CA ILE A 137 13.08 8.67 -5.19
C ILE A 137 11.72 9.12 -5.71
N ARG A 138 11.75 10.07 -6.64
CA ARG A 138 10.56 10.60 -7.31
C ARG A 138 10.38 9.95 -8.67
N LEU A 139 9.27 9.23 -8.84
CA LEU A 139 8.94 8.59 -10.10
C LEU A 139 8.19 9.55 -11.02
N PRO A 140 8.33 9.45 -12.34
CA PRO A 140 7.54 10.21 -13.30
C PRO A 140 6.04 9.94 -13.13
N GLN A 141 5.20 10.97 -13.20
CA GLN A 141 3.77 10.80 -12.95
C GLN A 141 3.07 10.08 -14.11
N LEU A 142 2.39 8.96 -13.80
CA LEU A 142 1.65 8.17 -14.78
C LEU A 142 0.27 8.76 -15.10
N PRO A 143 -0.31 8.42 -16.27
CA PRO A 143 -1.69 8.74 -16.61
C PRO A 143 -2.67 8.19 -15.58
N PHE A 144 -3.83 8.84 -15.38
CA PHE A 144 -4.80 8.51 -14.32
C PHE A 144 -5.35 7.06 -14.30
N TYR A 145 -5.19 6.31 -15.39
CA TYR A 145 -5.61 4.91 -15.50
C TYR A 145 -4.46 3.94 -15.20
N GLN A 146 -3.28 4.44 -14.83
CA GLN A 146 -2.08 3.69 -14.50
C GLN A 146 -1.50 4.17 -13.17
N GLU A 147 -1.02 3.25 -12.35
CA GLU A 147 -0.27 3.54 -11.13
C GLU A 147 0.94 2.61 -11.05
N TYR A 148 1.97 3.02 -10.31
CA TYR A 148 3.10 2.14 -10.04
C TYR A 148 2.72 1.13 -8.97
N GLY A 149 3.11 -0.13 -9.17
CA GLY A 149 3.00 -1.22 -8.22
C GLY A 149 4.37 -1.74 -7.85
N TYR A 150 4.63 -1.97 -6.57
CA TYR A 150 5.79 -2.77 -6.15
C TYR A 150 5.38 -4.23 -6.02
N ASP A 151 6.09 -5.09 -6.74
CA ASP A 151 5.95 -6.54 -6.67
C ASP A 151 6.99 -7.10 -5.71
N ALA A 152 6.59 -7.36 -4.46
CA ALA A 152 7.46 -7.87 -3.41
C ALA A 152 8.18 -9.19 -3.76
N PRO A 153 7.53 -10.24 -4.28
CA PRO A 153 8.23 -11.49 -4.61
C PRO A 153 9.25 -11.36 -5.75
N ALA A 154 9.05 -10.40 -6.66
CA ALA A 154 9.99 -10.16 -7.76
C ALA A 154 10.93 -8.97 -7.52
N HIS A 155 10.80 -8.30 -6.36
CA HIS A 155 11.56 -7.11 -5.96
C HIS A 155 11.67 -6.03 -7.04
N GLN A 156 10.59 -5.82 -7.80
CA GLN A 156 10.58 -4.93 -8.96
C GLN A 156 9.36 -4.00 -9.00
N LEU A 157 9.53 -2.88 -9.70
CA LEU A 157 8.44 -1.96 -10.00
C LEU A 157 7.70 -2.42 -11.26
N ILE A 158 6.39 -2.57 -11.16
CA ILE A 158 5.49 -2.83 -12.29
C ILE A 158 4.53 -1.66 -12.47
N VAL A 159 3.92 -1.56 -13.64
CA VAL A 159 2.83 -0.61 -13.88
C VAL A 159 1.52 -1.37 -13.85
N ILE A 160 0.59 -0.90 -13.03
CA ILE A 160 -0.75 -1.46 -12.91
C ILE A 160 -1.69 -0.56 -13.72
N GLU A 161 -2.36 -1.13 -14.70
CA GLU A 161 -3.42 -0.47 -15.45
C GLU A 161 -4.78 -0.85 -14.86
N TYR A 162 -5.70 0.12 -14.77
CA TYR A 162 -7.08 -0.10 -14.36
C TYR A 162 -7.99 0.01 -15.59
N PRO A 163 -8.46 -1.13 -16.16
CA PRO A 163 -9.27 -1.13 -17.37
C PRO A 163 -10.54 -0.29 -17.25
N ASP A 164 -11.21 -0.34 -16.10
CA ASP A 164 -12.42 0.43 -15.84
C ASP A 164 -12.20 1.95 -15.93
N ARG A 165 -11.04 2.42 -15.44
CA ARG A 165 -10.65 3.85 -15.53
C ARG A 165 -10.29 4.24 -16.95
N LYS A 166 -9.68 3.33 -17.71
CA LYS A 166 -9.31 3.54 -19.11
C LYS A 166 -10.53 3.57 -20.03
N ALA A 167 -11.52 2.73 -19.78
CA ALA A 167 -12.77 2.64 -20.53
C ALA A 167 -13.75 3.78 -20.20
N GLY A 168 -13.68 4.35 -18.99
CA GLY A 168 -14.43 5.55 -18.59
C GLY A 168 -14.01 6.86 -19.30
N LYS A 169 -13.17 6.78 -20.32
CA LYS A 169 -12.97 7.88 -21.30
C LYS A 169 -14.17 7.92 -22.24
N GLN A 170 -15.31 8.40 -21.74
CA GLN A 170 -16.41 8.86 -22.58
C GLN A 170 -16.67 10.34 -22.28
#